data_AF-A0A3B8RIJ1-F1
#
_entry.id   AF-A0A3B8RIJ1-F1
#
_cell.length_a   1.000
_cell.length_b   1.000
_cell.length_c   1.000
_cell.angle_alpha   90.00
_cell.angle_beta   90.00
_cell.angle_gamma   90.00
#
_symmetry.space_group_name_H-M   'P 1'
#
loop_
_entity.id
_entity.type
_entity.pdbx_description
1 polymer ?
#
loop_
_entity_poly.entity_id
_entity_poly.type
_entity_poly.pdbx_seq_one_letter_code
_entity_poly.pdbx_strand_id
1 'polypeptide(L)'
;MLELPTIGSRFGGIPASFPYPTAPDVDWSKVRDILVPAISIALLCGIESLLCARMADRLIRERHNADQELIAQGVANLLVPLFGGIAATGTIARTVTNVRSGARSPVSGIVHSLTLALIVLIAAPLAANIPLAVLAAVLLFVAYHMGDWQAFARLRAFSMPHRALMIGSFVLTVVFDLTVAVQVGVGLACLLFLHRMASLTKLQWLALMHGKTQELIAVCEIKGPLFFGSVDRIEAVLDPHQAPARHIVLDMQGVSYLDTSALEVLFQYKDLLRSLGGGLAICAAPEHVRSLITRSGLLQDLVGKCIFKDLDEAKQAFDQGLELQSSE
;
A
#
# COMPACT_ATOMS: atom_id res chain seq x y z
N MET A 1 -28.91 25.79 -41.94
CA MET A 1 -28.79 24.64 -41.02
C MET A 1 -27.35 24.58 -40.55
N LEU A 2 -27.08 24.57 -39.24
CA LEU A 2 -25.73 24.25 -38.76
C LEU A 2 -25.49 22.76 -39.07
N GLU A 3 -24.55 22.46 -39.96
CA GLU A 3 -24.10 21.08 -40.19
C GLU A 3 -23.40 20.61 -38.92
N LEU A 4 -24.11 19.81 -38.11
CA LEU A 4 -23.54 19.23 -36.91
C LEU A 4 -22.70 18.01 -37.30
N PRO A 5 -21.41 17.95 -36.94
CA PRO A 5 -20.61 16.77 -37.21
C PRO A 5 -21.22 15.57 -36.48
N THR A 6 -21.37 14.47 -37.20
CA THR A 6 -21.82 13.18 -36.70
C THR A 6 -20.67 12.18 -36.63
N ILE A 7 -20.88 11.05 -35.95
CA ILE A 7 -19.92 9.92 -35.96
C ILE A 7 -19.57 9.52 -37.40
N GLY A 8 -20.56 9.41 -38.28
CA GLY A 8 -20.37 9.05 -39.69
C GLY A 8 -19.47 10.05 -40.43
N SER A 9 -19.79 11.34 -40.32
CA SER A 9 -19.04 12.39 -41.03
C SER A 9 -17.58 12.53 -40.59
N ARG A 10 -17.27 12.24 -39.31
CA ARG A 10 -15.95 12.47 -38.73
C ARG A 10 -15.07 11.22 -38.62
N PHE A 11 -15.68 10.06 -38.43
CA PHE A 11 -14.97 8.81 -38.14
C PHE A 11 -15.29 7.68 -39.14
N GLY A 12 -16.15 7.91 -40.13
CA GLY A 12 -16.53 6.89 -41.11
C GLY A 12 -17.57 5.88 -40.60
N GLY A 13 -18.20 6.15 -39.45
CA GLY A 13 -19.22 5.28 -38.85
C GLY A 13 -18.66 4.30 -37.83
N ILE A 14 -19.45 3.29 -37.47
CA ILE A 14 -19.05 2.21 -36.56
C ILE A 14 -18.88 0.92 -37.37
N PRO A 15 -17.78 0.17 -37.20
CA PRO A 15 -17.61 -1.13 -37.86
C PRO A 15 -18.77 -2.06 -37.54
N ALA A 16 -19.44 -2.58 -38.57
CA ALA A 16 -20.56 -3.52 -38.42
C ALA A 16 -20.12 -5.00 -38.58
N SER A 17 -18.82 -5.26 -38.73
CA SER A 17 -18.26 -6.61 -38.84
C SER A 17 -17.82 -7.13 -37.47
N PHE A 18 -17.90 -8.45 -37.28
CA PHE A 18 -17.28 -9.08 -36.13
C PHE A 18 -15.76 -8.89 -36.16
N PRO A 19 -15.10 -8.50 -35.05
CA PRO A 19 -13.65 -8.34 -35.02
C PRO A 19 -12.97 -9.72 -35.13
N TYR A 20 -12.03 -9.85 -36.05
CA TYR A 20 -11.19 -11.04 -36.14
C TYR A 20 -9.96 -10.89 -35.23
N PRO A 21 -9.46 -11.98 -34.63
CA PRO A 21 -8.25 -11.92 -33.82
C PRO A 21 -7.05 -11.49 -34.69
N THR A 22 -6.37 -10.44 -34.27
CA THR A 22 -5.18 -9.88 -34.90
C THR A 22 -4.01 -9.96 -33.93
N ALA A 23 -2.84 -10.37 -34.43
CA ALA A 23 -1.63 -10.37 -33.63
C ALA A 23 -1.18 -8.92 -33.41
N PRO A 24 -0.85 -8.51 -32.18
CA PRO A 24 -0.32 -7.19 -31.92
C PRO A 24 1.05 -7.05 -32.58
N ASP A 25 1.31 -5.88 -33.15
CA ASP A 25 2.64 -5.53 -33.68
C ASP A 25 3.58 -5.20 -32.51
N VAL A 26 4.31 -6.22 -32.04
CA VAL A 26 5.21 -6.12 -30.90
C VAL A 26 6.59 -5.69 -31.37
N ASP A 27 6.87 -4.40 -31.20
CA ASP A 27 8.23 -3.85 -31.29
C ASP A 27 8.71 -3.48 -29.88
N TRP A 28 9.97 -3.82 -29.58
CA TRP A 28 10.60 -3.49 -28.31
C TRP A 28 10.59 -1.98 -28.03
N SER A 29 10.73 -1.16 -29.08
CA SER A 29 10.64 0.30 -28.95
C SER A 29 9.28 0.73 -28.39
N LYS A 30 8.19 0.23 -29.00
CA LYS A 30 6.80 0.49 -28.59
C LYS A 30 6.51 -0.02 -27.18
N VAL A 31 7.01 -1.22 -26.85
CA VAL A 31 6.85 -1.80 -25.50
C VAL A 31 7.47 -0.88 -24.45
N ARG A 32 8.68 -0.35 -24.71
CA ARG A 32 9.34 0.58 -23.79
C ARG A 32 8.54 1.88 -23.61
N ASP A 33 7.98 2.41 -24.68
CA ASP A 33 7.21 3.66 -24.65
C ASP A 33 5.91 3.54 -23.84
N ILE A 34 5.25 2.38 -23.90
CA ILE A 34 3.96 2.16 -23.23
C ILE A 34 4.06 1.48 -21.87
N LEU A 35 5.24 0.97 -21.47
CA LEU A 35 5.40 0.17 -20.24
C LEU A 35 4.89 0.93 -19.00
N VAL A 36 5.27 2.19 -18.87
CA VAL A 36 4.94 3.01 -17.71
C VAL A 36 3.43 3.38 -17.69
N PRO A 37 2.82 3.87 -18.78
CA PRO A 37 1.38 4.00 -18.88
C PRO A 37 0.61 2.69 -18.63
N ALA A 38 1.11 1.56 -19.16
CA ALA A 38 0.47 0.25 -19.03
C ALA A 38 0.43 -0.22 -17.56
N ILE A 39 1.52 -0.05 -16.80
CA ILE A 39 1.54 -0.34 -15.36
C ILE A 39 0.53 0.54 -14.61
N SER A 40 0.46 1.82 -14.97
CA SER A 40 -0.47 2.78 -14.34
C SER A 40 -1.93 2.40 -14.59
N ILE A 41 -2.26 2.03 -15.82
CA ILE A 41 -3.60 1.54 -16.21
C ILE A 41 -3.89 0.21 -15.53
N ALA A 42 -2.95 -0.74 -15.49
CA ALA A 42 -3.15 -2.02 -14.84
C ALA A 42 -3.44 -1.87 -13.35
N LEU A 43 -2.70 -0.99 -12.66
CA LEU A 43 -2.95 -0.66 -11.25
C LEU A 43 -4.33 -0.03 -11.06
N LEU A 44 -4.69 0.95 -11.88
CA LEU A 44 -6.01 1.60 -11.83
C LEU A 44 -7.14 0.59 -12.06
N CYS A 45 -7.03 -0.23 -13.11
CA CYS A 45 -8.01 -1.25 -13.43
C CYS A 45 -8.17 -2.27 -12.30
N GLY A 46 -7.06 -2.69 -11.68
CA GLY A 46 -7.10 -3.63 -10.55
C GLY A 46 -7.76 -3.02 -9.31
N ILE A 47 -7.45 -1.77 -8.99
CA ILE A 47 -8.09 -1.04 -7.88
C ILE A 47 -9.60 -0.88 -8.15
N GLU A 48 -9.98 -0.44 -9.35
CA GLU A 48 -11.38 -0.32 -9.77
C GLU A 48 -12.13 -1.65 -9.65
N SER A 49 -11.58 -2.76 -10.15
CA SER A 49 -12.26 -4.05 -10.10
C SER A 49 -12.42 -4.57 -8.67
N LEU A 50 -11.40 -4.41 -7.81
CA LEU A 50 -11.51 -4.78 -6.40
C LEU A 50 -12.50 -3.89 -5.63
N LEU A 51 -12.57 -2.59 -5.93
CA LEU A 51 -13.56 -1.69 -5.35
C LEU A 51 -14.99 -2.06 -5.82
N CYS A 52 -15.16 -2.40 -7.10
CA CYS A 52 -16.41 -2.91 -7.65
C CYS A 52 -16.85 -4.20 -6.96
N ALA A 53 -15.95 -5.18 -6.86
CA ALA A 53 -16.20 -6.48 -6.25
C ALA A 53 -16.58 -6.32 -4.77
N ARG A 54 -15.84 -5.51 -4.00
CA ARG A 54 -16.17 -5.22 -2.59
C ARG A 54 -17.53 -4.56 -2.41
N MET A 55 -17.96 -3.72 -3.35
CA MET A 55 -19.27 -3.10 -3.27
C MET A 55 -20.38 -4.11 -3.63
N ALA A 56 -20.14 -4.98 -4.62
CA ALA A 56 -21.05 -6.08 -4.94
C ALA A 56 -21.20 -7.05 -3.75
N ASP A 57 -20.08 -7.47 -3.14
CA ASP A 57 -20.01 -8.30 -1.93
C ASP A 57 -20.92 -7.77 -0.81
N ARG A 58 -20.92 -6.45 -0.58
CA ARG A 58 -21.78 -5.82 0.44
C ARG A 58 -23.27 -5.96 0.11
N LEU A 59 -23.64 -5.94 -1.17
CA LEU A 59 -25.03 -6.07 -1.62
C LEU A 59 -25.52 -7.51 -1.57
N ILE A 60 -24.69 -8.47 -1.98
CA ILE A 60 -25.04 -9.90 -2.02
C ILE A 60 -24.72 -10.65 -0.72
N ARG A 61 -23.95 -10.03 0.19
CA ARG A 61 -23.47 -10.58 1.47
C ARG A 61 -22.54 -11.79 1.34
N GLU A 62 -21.73 -11.81 0.29
CA GLU A 62 -20.70 -12.82 0.04
C GLU A 62 -19.32 -12.15 -0.04
N ARG A 63 -18.26 -12.96 -0.14
CA ARG A 63 -16.89 -12.46 -0.32
C ARG A 63 -16.29 -13.02 -1.59
N HIS A 64 -15.80 -12.14 -2.45
CA HIS A 64 -14.98 -12.55 -3.58
C HIS A 64 -13.57 -12.97 -3.13
N ASN A 65 -12.89 -13.71 -4.00
CA ASN A 65 -11.45 -13.94 -3.93
C ASN A 65 -10.74 -12.85 -4.75
N ALA A 66 -9.96 -11.99 -4.08
CA ALA A 66 -9.26 -10.87 -4.72
C ALA A 66 -8.23 -11.32 -5.76
N ASP A 67 -7.50 -12.42 -5.50
CA ASP A 67 -6.50 -12.94 -6.42
C ASP A 67 -7.18 -13.47 -7.70
N GLN A 68 -8.32 -14.14 -7.54
CA GLN A 68 -9.10 -14.64 -8.67
C GLN A 68 -9.64 -13.49 -9.54
N GLU A 69 -10.09 -12.40 -8.93
CA GLU A 69 -10.56 -11.20 -9.64
C GLU A 69 -9.43 -10.55 -10.45
N LEU A 70 -8.24 -10.38 -9.85
CA LEU A 70 -7.08 -9.82 -10.53
C LEU A 70 -6.57 -10.70 -11.67
N ILE A 71 -6.54 -12.03 -11.48
CA ILE A 71 -6.16 -12.99 -12.53
C ILE A 71 -7.18 -12.94 -13.68
N ALA A 72 -8.48 -12.95 -13.38
CA ALA A 72 -9.52 -12.88 -14.41
C ALA A 72 -9.42 -11.58 -15.22
N GLN A 73 -9.20 -10.45 -14.56
CA GLN A 73 -8.96 -9.17 -15.21
C GLN A 73 -7.68 -9.17 -16.07
N GLY A 74 -6.60 -9.78 -15.59
CA GLY A 74 -5.35 -9.92 -16.34
C GLY A 74 -5.55 -10.74 -17.62
N VAL A 75 -6.23 -11.89 -17.52
CA VAL A 75 -6.58 -12.73 -18.67
C VAL A 75 -7.47 -11.96 -19.66
N ALA A 76 -8.49 -11.24 -19.17
CA ALA A 76 -9.33 -10.42 -20.03
C ALA A 76 -8.51 -9.36 -20.79
N ASN A 77 -7.60 -8.65 -20.12
CA ASN A 77 -6.78 -7.62 -20.72
C ASN A 77 -5.65 -8.15 -21.64
N LEU A 78 -5.33 -9.44 -21.57
CA LEU A 78 -4.48 -10.12 -22.55
C LEU A 78 -5.26 -10.48 -23.83
N LEU A 79 -6.52 -10.87 -23.69
CA LEU A 79 -7.35 -11.33 -24.81
C LEU A 79 -8.02 -10.18 -25.58
N VAL A 80 -8.51 -9.16 -24.89
CA VAL A 80 -9.27 -8.05 -25.48
C VAL A 80 -8.52 -7.31 -26.60
N PRO A 81 -7.21 -7.00 -26.48
CA PRO A 81 -6.46 -6.34 -27.55
C PRO A 81 -6.37 -7.15 -28.84
N LEU A 82 -6.43 -8.49 -28.78
CA LEU A 82 -6.43 -9.33 -29.98
C LEU A 82 -7.64 -9.05 -30.88
N PHE A 83 -8.74 -8.60 -30.30
CA PHE A 83 -9.97 -8.23 -31.01
C PHE A 83 -10.08 -6.71 -31.24
N GLY A 84 -8.99 -5.96 -31.10
CA GLY A 84 -8.97 -4.50 -31.25
C GLY A 84 -9.60 -3.74 -30.08
N GLY A 85 -9.81 -4.40 -28.95
CA GLY A 85 -10.35 -3.77 -27.75
C GLY A 85 -9.29 -3.01 -26.95
N ILE A 86 -9.76 -2.12 -26.08
CA ILE A 86 -8.94 -1.36 -25.14
C ILE A 86 -8.92 -2.03 -23.76
N ALA A 87 -8.07 -1.52 -22.85
CA ALA A 87 -8.04 -2.01 -21.48
C ALA A 87 -9.44 -1.99 -20.84
N ALA A 88 -9.80 -3.08 -20.17
CA ALA A 88 -11.11 -3.33 -19.59
C ALA A 88 -11.01 -3.49 -18.07
N THR A 89 -12.01 -2.97 -17.35
CA THR A 89 -12.16 -3.13 -15.90
C THR A 89 -13.64 -3.15 -15.50
N GLY A 90 -13.91 -3.57 -14.27
CA GLY A 90 -15.24 -3.49 -13.66
C GLY A 90 -15.72 -2.04 -13.55
N THR A 91 -17.04 -1.83 -13.50
CA THR A 91 -17.62 -0.51 -13.26
C THR A 91 -18.65 -0.58 -12.14
N ILE A 92 -18.40 0.21 -11.08
CA ILE A 92 -19.19 0.29 -9.85
C ILE A 92 -20.69 0.42 -10.17
N ALA A 93 -21.04 1.39 -11.02
CA ALA A 93 -22.42 1.71 -11.36
C ALA A 93 -23.15 0.56 -12.07
N ARG A 94 -22.49 -0.13 -13.02
CA ARG A 94 -23.12 -1.25 -13.76
C ARG A 94 -23.28 -2.46 -12.85
N THR A 95 -22.26 -2.79 -12.06
CA THR A 95 -22.32 -3.92 -11.12
C THR A 95 -23.42 -3.72 -10.08
N VAL A 96 -23.55 -2.53 -9.49
CA VAL A 96 -24.63 -2.24 -8.51
C VAL A 96 -25.99 -2.34 -9.14
N THR A 97 -26.17 -1.73 -10.32
CA THR A 97 -27.45 -1.77 -11.02
C THR A 97 -27.81 -3.20 -11.35
N ASN A 98 -26.86 -3.99 -11.86
CA ASN A 98 -27.07 -5.39 -12.20
C ASN A 98 -27.49 -6.23 -10.98
N VAL A 99 -26.78 -6.09 -9.85
CA VAL A 99 -27.11 -6.79 -8.59
C VAL A 99 -28.47 -6.35 -8.05
N ARG A 100 -28.79 -5.05 -8.10
CA ARG A 100 -30.11 -4.52 -7.68
C ARG A 100 -31.24 -5.00 -8.57
N SER A 101 -30.97 -5.27 -9.85
CA SER A 101 -31.89 -5.91 -10.78
C SER A 101 -32.02 -7.43 -10.57
N GLY A 102 -31.39 -7.99 -9.52
CA GLY A 102 -31.53 -9.39 -9.13
C GLY A 102 -30.49 -10.34 -9.70
N ALA A 103 -29.45 -9.84 -10.38
CA ALA A 103 -28.38 -10.69 -10.89
C ALA A 103 -27.56 -11.32 -9.74
N ARG A 104 -27.38 -12.63 -9.80
CA ARG A 104 -26.61 -13.42 -8.81
C ARG A 104 -25.63 -14.42 -9.43
N SER A 105 -25.49 -14.42 -10.76
CA SER A 105 -24.60 -15.35 -11.47
C SER A 105 -23.86 -14.66 -12.61
N PRO A 106 -22.72 -15.23 -13.06
CA PRO A 106 -21.96 -14.71 -14.21
C PRO A 106 -22.77 -14.64 -15.51
N VAL A 107 -23.88 -15.39 -15.60
CA VAL A 107 -24.77 -15.43 -16.76
C VAL A 107 -25.29 -14.04 -17.11
N SER A 108 -25.55 -13.17 -16.13
CA SER A 108 -26.00 -11.80 -16.41
C SER A 108 -24.96 -11.01 -17.23
N GLY A 109 -23.67 -11.19 -16.94
CA GLY A 109 -22.59 -10.57 -17.72
C GLY A 109 -22.53 -11.09 -19.15
N ILE A 110 -22.75 -12.39 -19.35
CA ILE A 110 -22.80 -13.03 -20.69
C ILE A 110 -23.99 -12.51 -21.49
N VAL A 111 -25.17 -12.43 -20.87
CA VAL A 111 -26.35 -11.88 -21.54
C VAL A 111 -26.13 -10.41 -21.90
N HIS A 112 -25.53 -9.62 -21.01
CA HIS A 112 -25.21 -8.22 -21.29
C HIS A 112 -24.25 -8.07 -22.48
N SER A 113 -23.16 -8.85 -22.52
CA SER A 113 -22.19 -8.77 -23.62
C SER A 113 -22.76 -9.22 -24.95
N LEU A 114 -23.54 -10.31 -24.98
CA LEU A 114 -24.22 -10.79 -26.19
C LEU A 114 -25.27 -9.78 -26.69
N THR A 115 -26.05 -9.20 -25.77
CA THR A 115 -27.05 -8.18 -26.10
C THR A 115 -26.38 -6.94 -26.69
N LEU A 116 -25.29 -6.48 -26.07
CA LEU A 116 -24.52 -5.34 -26.57
C LEU A 116 -23.92 -5.62 -27.95
N ALA A 117 -23.34 -6.81 -28.16
CA ALA A 117 -22.80 -7.22 -29.44
C ALA A 117 -23.87 -7.22 -30.54
N LEU A 118 -25.06 -7.79 -30.25
CA LEU A 118 -26.18 -7.81 -31.19
C LEU A 118 -26.67 -6.41 -31.54
N ILE A 119 -26.80 -5.53 -30.53
CA ILE A 119 -27.21 -4.13 -30.74
C ILE A 119 -26.18 -3.43 -31.63
N VAL A 120 -24.88 -3.59 -31.39
CA VAL A 120 -23.85 -2.95 -32.21
C VAL A 120 -23.91 -3.46 -33.65
N LEU A 121 -24.02 -4.77 -33.87
CA LEU A 121 -24.08 -5.34 -35.23
C LEU A 121 -25.30 -4.87 -36.03
N ILE A 122 -26.46 -4.72 -35.39
CA ILE A 122 -27.70 -4.30 -36.06
C ILE A 122 -27.79 -2.78 -36.18
N ALA A 123 -27.44 -2.04 -35.12
CA ALA A 123 -27.65 -0.60 -35.02
C ALA A 123 -26.41 0.25 -35.37
N ALA A 124 -25.25 -0.34 -35.69
CA ALA A 124 -24.07 0.39 -36.15
C ALA A 124 -24.38 1.40 -37.29
N PRO A 125 -25.20 1.07 -38.31
CA PRO A 125 -25.56 2.04 -39.34
C PRO A 125 -26.35 3.24 -38.81
N LEU A 126 -27.19 3.04 -37.80
CA LEU A 126 -27.95 4.12 -37.17
C LEU A 126 -27.03 5.05 -36.37
N ALA A 127 -25.98 4.48 -35.75
CA ALA A 127 -25.04 5.24 -34.94
C ALA A 127 -24.24 6.28 -35.75
N ALA A 128 -24.08 6.09 -37.06
CA ALA A 128 -23.43 7.07 -37.94
C ALA A 128 -24.13 8.44 -37.93
N ASN A 129 -25.42 8.49 -37.61
CA ASN A 129 -26.20 9.72 -37.55
C ASN A 129 -26.16 10.43 -36.19
N ILE A 130 -25.46 9.88 -35.18
CA ILE A 130 -25.38 10.48 -33.85
C ILE A 130 -24.52 11.75 -33.92
N PRO A 131 -25.08 12.93 -33.56
CA PRO A 131 -24.30 14.17 -33.51
C PRO A 131 -23.27 14.14 -32.38
N LEU A 132 -22.07 14.68 -32.64
CA LEU A 132 -21.00 14.75 -31.62
C LEU A 132 -21.40 15.60 -30.41
N ALA A 133 -22.32 16.56 -30.57
CA ALA A 133 -22.87 17.34 -29.47
C ALA A 133 -23.63 16.47 -28.45
N VAL A 134 -24.32 15.43 -28.91
CA VAL A 134 -25.02 14.48 -28.02
C VAL A 134 -24.00 13.66 -27.22
N LEU A 135 -22.94 13.18 -27.88
CA LEU A 135 -21.86 12.47 -27.19
C LEU A 135 -21.17 13.36 -26.15
N ALA A 136 -20.88 14.62 -26.49
CA ALA A 136 -20.29 15.58 -25.56
C ALA A 136 -21.20 15.82 -24.35
N ALA A 137 -22.52 15.97 -24.56
CA ALA A 137 -23.48 16.12 -23.48
C ALA A 137 -23.53 14.88 -22.58
N VAL A 138 -23.54 13.67 -23.17
CA VAL A 138 -23.50 12.41 -22.41
C VAL A 138 -22.20 12.30 -21.61
N LEU A 139 -21.04 12.62 -22.20
CA LEU A 139 -19.75 12.57 -21.52
C LEU A 139 -19.67 13.58 -20.37
N LEU A 140 -20.15 14.81 -20.55
CA LEU A 140 -20.22 15.81 -19.48
C LEU A 140 -21.15 15.36 -18.35
N PHE A 141 -22.32 14.81 -18.69
CA PHE A 141 -23.27 14.29 -17.72
C PHE A 141 -22.67 13.14 -16.90
N VAL A 142 -22.02 12.19 -17.57
CA VAL A 142 -21.36 11.05 -16.92
C VAL A 142 -20.20 11.53 -16.06
N ALA A 143 -19.33 12.42 -16.56
CA ALA A 143 -18.22 12.98 -15.81
C ALA A 143 -18.68 13.69 -14.52
N TYR A 144 -19.76 14.48 -14.61
CA TYR A 144 -20.32 15.15 -13.44
C TYR A 144 -20.86 14.15 -12.39
N HIS A 145 -21.48 13.06 -12.82
CA HIS A 145 -22.06 12.06 -11.91
C HIS A 145 -21.04 11.04 -11.39
N MET A 146 -19.92 10.83 -12.09
CA MET A 146 -18.81 10.00 -11.60
C MET A 146 -17.97 10.70 -10.54
N GLY A 147 -17.97 12.04 -10.50
CA GLY A 147 -17.26 12.81 -9.48
C GLY A 147 -17.85 12.63 -8.08
N ASP A 148 -17.04 12.19 -7.11
CA ASP A 148 -17.42 12.19 -5.70
C ASP A 148 -17.25 13.58 -5.07
N TRP A 149 -18.17 14.49 -5.40
CA TRP A 149 -18.16 15.86 -4.87
C TRP A 149 -18.25 15.92 -3.34
N GLN A 150 -18.82 14.88 -2.71
CA GLN A 150 -18.91 14.80 -1.25
C GLN A 150 -17.55 14.51 -0.61
N ALA A 151 -16.68 13.74 -1.26
CA ALA A 151 -15.31 13.53 -0.80
C ALA A 151 -14.55 14.86 -0.67
N PHE A 152 -14.72 15.77 -1.64
CA PHE A 152 -14.15 17.13 -1.58
C PHE A 152 -14.74 17.97 -0.44
N ALA A 153 -16.05 17.85 -0.18
CA ALA A 153 -16.67 18.56 0.94
C ALA A 153 -16.14 18.07 2.31
N ARG A 154 -15.89 16.76 2.44
CA ARG A 154 -15.34 16.14 3.67
C ARG A 154 -13.85 16.38 3.88
N LEU A 155 -13.18 17.01 2.91
CA LEU A 155 -11.74 17.17 2.92
C LEU A 155 -11.23 17.90 4.16
N ARG A 156 -12.03 18.82 4.71
CA ARG A 156 -11.69 19.57 5.95
C ARG A 156 -11.54 18.68 7.19
N ALA A 157 -12.11 17.48 7.19
CA ALA A 157 -12.02 16.54 8.31
C ALA A 157 -10.74 15.69 8.31
N PHE A 158 -9.97 15.68 7.22
CA PHE A 158 -8.74 14.88 7.11
C PHE A 158 -7.48 15.67 7.51
N SER A 159 -6.42 14.96 7.87
CA SER A 159 -5.13 15.56 8.19
C SER A 159 -4.48 16.22 6.97
N MET A 160 -3.65 17.24 7.20
CA MET A 160 -3.00 18.02 6.15
C MET A 160 -2.30 17.17 5.06
N PRO A 161 -1.54 16.11 5.38
CA PRO A 161 -0.90 15.29 4.35
C PRO A 161 -1.89 14.57 3.44
N HIS A 162 -2.99 14.05 3.99
CA HIS A 162 -4.02 13.37 3.20
C HIS A 162 -4.77 14.36 2.29
N ARG A 163 -5.02 15.58 2.79
CA ARG A 163 -5.63 16.64 1.99
C ARG A 163 -4.74 17.07 0.83
N ALA A 164 -3.44 17.26 1.10
CA ALA A 164 -2.46 17.60 0.09
C ALA A 164 -2.34 16.51 -0.97
N LEU A 165 -2.34 15.24 -0.57
CA LEU A 165 -2.31 14.11 -1.49
C LEU A 165 -3.52 14.11 -2.43
N MET A 166 -4.73 14.31 -1.90
CA MET A 166 -5.97 14.28 -2.70
C MET A 166 -6.10 15.48 -3.65
N ILE A 167 -5.81 16.70 -3.17
CA ILE A 167 -5.85 17.91 -4.02
C ILE A 167 -4.72 17.85 -5.05
N GLY A 168 -3.53 17.46 -4.62
CA GLY A 168 -2.35 17.32 -5.47
C GLY A 168 -2.60 16.34 -6.61
N SER A 169 -3.13 15.15 -6.32
CA SER A 169 -3.44 14.16 -7.35
C SER A 169 -4.53 14.65 -8.32
N PHE A 170 -5.57 15.33 -7.83
CA PHE A 170 -6.60 15.93 -8.68
C PHE A 170 -6.02 16.99 -9.62
N VAL A 171 -5.28 17.97 -9.10
CA VAL A 171 -4.67 19.04 -9.89
C VAL A 171 -3.69 18.46 -10.91
N LEU A 172 -2.87 17.49 -10.50
CA LEU A 172 -1.90 16.84 -11.36
C LEU A 172 -2.58 16.08 -12.52
N THR A 173 -3.71 15.42 -12.25
CA THR A 173 -4.51 14.73 -13.29
C THR A 173 -5.10 15.71 -14.31
N VAL A 174 -5.56 16.88 -13.86
CA VAL A 174 -6.18 17.90 -14.71
C VAL A 174 -5.16 18.67 -15.54
N VAL A 175 -4.00 19.00 -14.96
CA VAL A 175 -2.98 19.85 -15.61
C VAL A 175 -2.04 19.03 -16.50
N PHE A 176 -1.71 17.80 -16.10
CA PHE A 176 -0.80 16.94 -16.85
C PHE A 176 -1.59 15.78 -17.46
N ASP A 177 -1.64 14.64 -16.78
CA ASP A 177 -2.44 13.47 -17.14
C ASP A 177 -2.54 12.50 -15.96
N LEU A 178 -3.33 11.43 -16.17
CA LEU A 178 -3.51 10.35 -15.22
C LEU A 178 -2.19 9.62 -14.87
N THR A 179 -1.29 9.44 -15.84
CA THR A 179 -0.05 8.68 -15.64
C THR A 179 0.87 9.39 -14.65
N VAL A 180 1.11 10.68 -14.84
CA VAL A 180 1.91 11.51 -13.92
C VAL A 180 1.23 11.56 -12.54
N ALA A 181 -0.10 11.72 -12.50
CA ALA A 181 -0.84 11.79 -11.25
C ALA A 181 -0.75 10.51 -10.41
N VAL A 182 -0.87 9.34 -11.03
CA VAL A 182 -0.75 8.05 -10.34
C VAL A 182 0.67 7.85 -9.81
N GLN A 183 1.70 8.14 -10.61
CA GLN A 183 3.10 7.97 -10.18
C GLN A 183 3.43 8.81 -8.94
N VAL A 184 3.14 10.12 -9.00
CA VAL A 184 3.41 11.05 -7.90
C VAL A 184 2.52 10.73 -6.71
N GLY A 185 1.24 10.41 -6.95
CA GLY A 185 0.29 10.05 -5.90
C GLY A 185 0.71 8.81 -5.13
N VAL A 186 1.08 7.74 -5.81
CA VAL A 186 1.56 6.50 -5.18
C VAL A 186 2.89 6.74 -4.48
N GLY A 187 3.85 7.43 -5.12
CA GLY A 187 5.13 7.75 -4.50
C GLY A 187 4.99 8.55 -3.21
N LEU A 188 4.18 9.61 -3.23
CA LEU A 188 3.91 10.42 -2.04
C LEU A 188 3.13 9.64 -0.98
N ALA A 189 2.16 8.79 -1.37
CA ALA A 189 1.45 7.92 -0.43
C ALA A 189 2.41 6.95 0.27
N CYS A 190 3.36 6.35 -0.46
CA CYS A 190 4.40 5.49 0.11
C CYS A 190 5.30 6.26 1.09
N LEU A 191 5.75 7.47 0.73
CA LEU A 191 6.56 8.30 1.63
C LEU A 191 5.81 8.69 2.91
N LEU A 192 4.54 9.09 2.78
CA LEU A 192 3.69 9.41 3.93
C LEU A 192 3.42 8.19 4.80
N PHE A 193 3.25 7.01 4.19
CA PHE A 193 3.11 5.75 4.91
C PHE A 193 4.38 5.41 5.69
N LEU A 194 5.56 5.51 5.06
CA LEU A 194 6.84 5.27 5.72
C LEU A 194 7.08 6.25 6.87
N HIS A 195 6.83 7.54 6.65
CA HIS A 195 6.95 8.56 7.69
C HIS A 195 5.99 8.29 8.86
N ARG A 196 4.74 7.93 8.57
CA ARG A 196 3.75 7.56 9.59
C ARG A 196 4.20 6.32 10.36
N MET A 197 4.69 5.30 9.66
CA MET A 197 5.15 4.05 10.27
C MET A 197 6.34 4.31 11.21
N ALA A 198 7.33 5.09 10.75
CA ALA A 198 8.44 5.55 11.59
C ALA A 198 7.99 6.39 12.78
N SER A 199 6.93 7.19 12.62
CA SER A 199 6.40 8.01 13.71
C SER A 199 5.74 7.22 14.84
N LEU A 200 5.32 5.98 14.57
CA LEU A 200 4.78 5.06 15.57
C LEU A 200 5.87 4.50 16.48
N THR A 201 7.14 4.54 16.05
CA THR A 201 8.28 4.15 16.87
C THR A 201 8.47 5.16 17.99
N LYS A 202 8.38 4.66 19.23
CA LYS A 202 8.55 5.43 20.46
C LYS A 202 9.52 4.68 21.36
N LEU A 203 10.52 5.40 21.85
CA LEU A 203 11.47 4.94 22.85
C LEU A 203 11.31 5.83 24.07
N GLN A 204 11.24 5.22 25.26
CA GLN A 204 11.16 5.97 26.52
C GLN A 204 11.88 5.23 27.64
N TRP A 205 12.60 5.97 28.48
CA TRP A 205 13.21 5.46 29.69
C TRP A 205 12.12 5.26 30.76
N LEU A 206 11.87 4.01 31.16
CA LEU A 206 10.80 3.67 32.12
C LEU A 206 11.25 3.76 33.57
N ALA A 207 12.44 3.21 33.87
CA ALA A 207 12.88 3.01 35.23
C ALA A 207 14.40 2.95 35.33
N LEU A 208 14.89 3.32 36.52
CA LEU A 208 16.22 2.99 36.98
C LEU A 208 16.08 1.91 38.06
N MET A 209 16.80 0.82 37.85
CA MET A 209 16.87 -0.32 38.75
C MET A 209 18.27 -0.35 39.37
N HIS A 210 18.40 -0.88 40.57
CA HIS A 210 19.70 -1.10 41.19
C HIS A 210 19.97 -2.60 41.19
N GLY A 211 21.12 -3.01 40.66
CA GLY A 211 21.62 -4.36 40.86
C GLY A 211 22.12 -4.56 42.29
N LYS A 212 22.33 -5.81 42.68
CA LYS A 212 22.89 -6.17 43.99
C LYS A 212 24.25 -5.51 44.28
N THR A 213 25.00 -5.18 43.23
CA THR A 213 26.30 -4.50 43.23
C THR A 213 26.21 -2.97 43.36
N GLN A 214 25.02 -2.39 43.58
CA GLN A 214 24.73 -0.95 43.51
C GLN A 214 24.93 -0.30 42.13
N GLU A 215 25.13 -1.11 41.09
CA GLU A 215 25.16 -0.60 39.71
C GLU A 215 23.76 -0.19 39.27
N LEU A 216 23.67 1.02 38.70
CA LEU A 216 22.44 1.53 38.08
C LEU A 216 22.21 0.82 36.75
N ILE A 217 20.97 0.36 36.55
CA ILE A 217 20.49 -0.28 35.32
C ILE A 217 19.30 0.52 34.80
N ALA A 218 19.39 0.98 33.56
CA ALA A 218 18.31 1.73 32.91
C ALA A 218 17.43 0.80 32.08
N VAL A 219 16.11 0.99 32.16
CA VAL A 219 15.14 0.27 31.32
C VAL A 219 14.62 1.22 30.24
N CYS A 220 14.84 0.86 28.98
CA CYS A 220 14.28 1.57 27.84
C CYS A 220 13.16 0.74 27.20
N GLU A 221 11.94 1.26 27.20
CA GLU A 221 10.82 0.63 26.50
C GLU A 221 10.78 1.08 25.06
N ILE A 222 10.67 0.10 24.17
CA ILE A 222 10.56 0.31 22.73
C ILE A 222 9.20 -0.17 22.24
N LYS A 223 8.45 0.74 21.63
CA LYS A 223 7.12 0.49 21.04
C LYS A 223 7.12 0.83 19.56
N GLY A 224 6.44 -0.01 18.76
CA GLY A 224 6.24 0.21 17.33
C GLY A 224 7.17 -0.64 16.46
N PRO A 225 7.26 -0.34 15.16
CA PRO A 225 8.15 -1.02 14.23
C PRO A 225 9.57 -0.45 14.34
N LEU A 226 10.58 -1.31 14.37
CA LEU A 226 11.99 -0.94 14.28
C LEU A 226 12.49 -1.31 12.90
N PHE A 227 12.73 -0.30 12.09
CA PHE A 227 13.23 -0.48 10.74
C PHE A 227 14.12 0.70 10.34
N PHE A 228 14.73 0.64 9.15
CA PHE A 228 15.56 1.70 8.58
C PHE A 228 14.97 3.11 8.76
N GLY A 229 13.66 3.28 8.52
CA GLY A 229 13.01 4.60 8.62
C GLY A 229 12.85 5.13 10.05
N SER A 230 13.15 4.33 11.07
CA SER A 230 13.09 4.71 12.49
C SER A 230 14.46 4.84 13.16
N VAL A 231 15.55 4.59 12.42
CA VAL A 231 16.93 4.60 12.94
C VAL A 231 17.27 5.91 13.65
N ASP A 232 17.00 7.05 13.01
CA ASP A 232 17.27 8.37 13.60
C ASP A 232 16.60 8.56 14.97
N ARG A 233 15.43 7.95 15.19
CA ARG A 233 14.70 8.01 16.47
C ARG A 233 15.31 7.08 17.52
N ILE A 234 15.83 5.94 17.07
CA ILE A 234 16.53 5.00 17.94
C ILE A 234 17.82 5.66 18.43
N GLU A 235 18.63 6.18 17.51
CA GLU A 235 19.90 6.84 17.82
C GLU A 235 19.73 8.10 18.69
N ALA A 236 18.68 8.89 18.44
CA ALA A 236 18.41 10.08 19.24
C ALA A 236 18.11 9.80 20.72
N VAL A 237 17.62 8.59 21.05
CA VAL A 237 17.31 8.19 22.45
C VAL A 237 18.39 7.28 23.01
N LEU A 238 18.93 6.38 22.18
CA LEU A 238 20.01 5.47 22.51
C LEU A 238 21.37 6.13 22.23
N ASP A 239 21.64 7.22 22.94
CA ASP A 239 22.98 7.80 23.03
C ASP A 239 23.61 7.37 24.37
N PRO A 240 24.69 6.56 24.39
CA PRO A 240 25.32 6.13 25.63
C PRO A 240 25.85 7.26 26.52
N HIS A 241 26.18 8.41 25.94
CA HIS A 241 26.61 9.57 26.71
C HIS A 241 25.46 10.27 27.43
N GLN A 242 24.22 10.10 26.93
CA GLN A 242 23.01 10.64 27.53
C GLN A 242 22.19 9.57 28.28
N ALA A 243 22.61 8.30 28.19
CA ALA A 243 21.95 7.20 28.86
C ALA A 243 22.04 7.38 30.39
N PRO A 244 20.96 7.11 31.13
CA PRO A 244 20.93 7.33 32.58
C PRO A 244 21.73 6.27 33.36
N ALA A 245 22.24 5.23 32.68
CA ALA A 245 23.07 4.19 33.26
C ALA A 245 23.97 3.53 32.21
N ARG A 246 25.02 2.83 32.66
CA ARG A 246 25.92 2.04 31.78
C ARG A 246 25.35 0.68 31.40
N HIS A 247 24.52 0.08 32.26
CA HIS A 247 23.81 -1.16 31.96
C HIS A 247 22.39 -0.85 31.54
N ILE A 248 21.97 -1.42 30.42
CA ILE A 248 20.72 -1.05 29.76
C ILE A 248 19.93 -2.30 29.41
N VAL A 249 18.66 -2.31 29.79
CA VAL A 249 17.67 -3.34 29.43
C VAL A 249 16.68 -2.73 28.44
N LEU A 250 16.62 -3.29 27.23
CA LEU A 250 15.62 -2.93 26.24
C LEU A 250 14.37 -3.80 26.42
N ASP A 251 13.27 -3.18 26.84
CA ASP A 251 11.96 -3.81 26.83
C ASP A 251 11.37 -3.72 25.42
N MET A 252 11.30 -4.89 24.76
CA MET A 252 10.85 -5.03 23.38
C MET A 252 9.42 -5.58 23.27
N GLN A 253 8.63 -5.60 24.36
CA GLN A 253 7.24 -6.12 24.34
C GLN A 253 6.38 -5.45 23.25
N GLY A 254 6.58 -4.16 23.04
CA GLY A 254 5.84 -3.36 22.07
C GLY A 254 6.39 -3.38 20.65
N VAL A 255 7.43 -4.16 20.37
CA VAL A 255 8.11 -4.17 19.07
C VAL A 255 7.36 -5.05 18.08
N SER A 256 6.72 -4.42 17.11
CA SER A 256 5.91 -5.13 16.11
C SER A 256 6.74 -5.74 14.98
N TYR A 257 7.91 -5.17 14.68
CA TYR A 257 8.77 -5.58 13.57
C TYR A 257 10.21 -5.12 13.85
N LEU A 258 11.20 -5.89 13.38
CA LEU A 258 12.62 -5.56 13.43
C LEU A 258 13.27 -5.93 12.09
N ASP A 259 13.91 -4.97 11.42
CA ASP A 259 14.74 -5.22 10.24
C ASP A 259 16.24 -5.28 10.56
N THR A 260 17.05 -5.59 9.54
CA THR A 260 18.51 -5.67 9.67
C THR A 260 19.18 -4.31 9.88
N SER A 261 18.59 -3.21 9.41
CA SER A 261 19.15 -1.87 9.56
C SER A 261 19.03 -1.37 11.00
N ALA A 262 17.84 -1.49 11.61
CA ALA A 262 17.65 -1.27 13.04
C ALA A 262 18.44 -2.30 13.87
N LEU A 263 18.55 -3.53 13.35
CA LEU A 263 19.57 -4.53 13.65
C LEU A 263 20.93 -3.95 14.01
N GLU A 264 21.55 -3.39 12.97
CA GLU A 264 22.91 -2.85 12.99
C GLU A 264 23.08 -1.71 14.01
N VAL A 265 22.07 -0.85 14.15
CA VAL A 265 22.10 0.24 15.14
C VAL A 265 22.17 -0.30 16.56
N LEU A 266 21.44 -1.38 16.87
CA LEU A 266 21.53 -2.04 18.17
C LEU A 266 22.91 -2.69 18.39
N PHE A 267 23.55 -3.21 17.34
CA PHE A 267 24.94 -3.70 17.42
C PHE A 267 25.91 -2.57 17.76
N GLN A 268 25.83 -1.46 17.03
CA GLN A 268 26.68 -0.29 17.27
C GLN A 268 26.47 0.27 18.69
N TYR A 269 25.21 0.32 19.14
CA TYR A 269 24.88 0.74 20.50
C TYR A 269 25.46 -0.21 21.56
N LYS A 270 25.37 -1.53 21.34
CA LYS A 270 25.98 -2.54 22.21
C LYS A 270 27.50 -2.33 22.32
N ASP A 271 28.17 -2.18 21.19
CA ASP A 271 29.63 -2.05 21.15
C ASP A 271 30.08 -0.73 21.81
N LEU A 272 29.32 0.34 21.63
CA LEU A 272 29.57 1.61 22.29
C LEU A 272 29.37 1.51 23.81
N LEU A 273 28.30 0.87 24.28
CA LEU A 273 28.11 0.58 25.72
C LEU A 273 29.27 -0.25 26.28
N ARG A 274 29.73 -1.26 25.54
CA ARG A 274 30.87 -2.10 25.93
C ARG A 274 32.14 -1.27 26.11
N SER A 275 32.43 -0.34 25.20
CA SER A 275 33.61 0.53 25.30
C SER A 275 33.60 1.42 26.57
N LEU A 276 32.42 1.66 27.15
CA LEU A 276 32.22 2.43 28.38
C LEU A 276 32.15 1.55 29.64
N GLY A 277 32.40 0.24 29.52
CA GLY A 277 32.27 -0.73 30.61
C GLY A 277 30.82 -1.03 30.99
N GLY A 278 29.88 -0.79 30.07
CA GLY A 278 28.46 -1.09 30.21
C GLY A 278 28.04 -2.37 29.49
N GLY A 279 26.75 -2.70 29.57
CA GLY A 279 26.20 -3.92 28.97
C GLY A 279 24.75 -3.74 28.51
N LEU A 280 24.36 -4.54 27.51
CA LEU A 280 23.03 -4.50 26.90
C LEU A 280 22.29 -5.81 27.14
N ALA A 281 21.05 -5.74 27.62
CA ALA A 281 20.15 -6.87 27.72
C ALA A 281 18.80 -6.56 27.07
N ILE A 282 18.05 -7.61 26.76
CA ILE A 282 16.76 -7.51 26.08
C ILE A 282 15.71 -8.30 26.89
N CYS A 283 14.54 -7.72 27.11
CA CYS A 283 13.40 -8.41 27.72
C CYS A 283 12.15 -8.32 26.85
N ALA A 284 11.24 -9.28 27.05
CA ALA A 284 9.90 -9.31 26.45
C ALA A 284 9.84 -9.25 24.91
N ALA A 285 10.92 -9.59 24.19
CA ALA A 285 10.92 -9.60 22.73
C ALA A 285 9.96 -10.66 22.15
N PRO A 286 9.03 -10.29 21.24
CA PRO A 286 8.19 -11.24 20.53
C PRO A 286 9.00 -12.27 19.72
N GLU A 287 8.42 -13.44 19.44
CA GLU A 287 9.16 -14.57 18.88
C GLU A 287 9.88 -14.25 17.56
N HIS A 288 9.23 -13.51 16.66
CA HIS A 288 9.83 -13.11 15.39
C HIS A 288 11.01 -12.15 15.56
N VAL A 289 10.96 -11.25 16.53
CA VAL A 289 12.04 -10.32 16.88
C VAL A 289 13.19 -11.08 17.56
N ARG A 290 12.84 -11.91 18.55
CA ARG A 290 13.79 -12.74 19.31
C ARG A 290 14.56 -13.70 18.40
N SER A 291 13.89 -14.33 17.44
CA SER A 291 14.52 -15.23 16.47
C SER A 291 15.60 -14.49 15.66
N LEU A 292 15.32 -13.27 15.21
CA LEU A 292 16.28 -12.46 14.44
C LEU A 292 17.49 -12.06 15.30
N ILE A 293 17.26 -11.57 16.53
CA ILE A 293 18.31 -11.17 17.48
C ILE A 293 19.24 -12.34 17.84
N THR A 294 18.66 -13.52 18.10
CA THR A 294 19.46 -14.71 18.43
C THR A 294 20.29 -15.18 17.24
N ARG A 295 19.70 -15.17 16.03
CA ARG A 295 20.39 -15.61 14.81
C ARG A 295 21.46 -14.63 14.33
N SER A 296 21.29 -13.33 14.59
CA SER A 296 22.29 -12.33 14.22
C SER A 296 23.52 -12.35 15.13
N GLY A 297 23.40 -12.93 16.32
CA GLY A 297 24.49 -12.96 17.30
C GLY A 297 24.63 -11.66 18.09
N LEU A 298 23.59 -10.82 18.15
CA LEU A 298 23.64 -9.52 18.87
C LEU A 298 24.21 -9.67 20.28
N LEU A 299 23.79 -10.72 20.99
CA LEU A 299 24.13 -10.93 22.39
C LEU A 299 25.12 -12.09 22.62
N GLN A 300 25.82 -12.59 21.59
CA GLN A 300 26.72 -13.74 21.72
C GLN A 300 27.99 -13.44 22.54
N ASP A 301 28.47 -12.20 22.53
CA ASP A 301 29.72 -11.79 23.20
C ASP A 301 29.53 -11.37 24.66
N LEU A 302 28.30 -11.44 25.18
CA LEU A 302 27.97 -11.02 26.53
C LEU A 302 27.95 -12.21 27.49
N VAL A 303 28.53 -12.04 28.67
CA VAL A 303 28.54 -13.08 29.70
C VAL A 303 27.20 -13.07 30.42
N GLY A 304 26.60 -14.25 30.55
CA GLY A 304 25.34 -14.43 31.27
C GLY A 304 24.09 -14.35 30.40
N LYS A 305 22.93 -14.50 31.04
CA LYS A 305 21.64 -14.51 30.37
C LYS A 305 21.23 -13.09 30.00
N CYS A 306 21.35 -12.73 28.73
CA CYS A 306 21.05 -11.38 28.23
C CYS A 306 19.66 -11.26 27.57
N ILE A 307 18.88 -12.35 27.51
CA ILE A 307 17.51 -12.37 27.03
C ILE A 307 16.58 -12.85 28.15
N PHE A 308 15.60 -12.02 28.49
CA PHE A 308 14.60 -12.29 29.52
C PHE A 308 13.19 -12.36 28.92
N LYS A 309 12.31 -13.14 29.52
CA LYS A 309 10.91 -13.27 29.12
C LYS A 309 10.12 -12.02 29.41
N ASP A 310 10.41 -11.37 30.53
CA ASP A 310 9.77 -10.14 30.98
C ASP A 310 10.73 -9.32 31.85
N LEU A 311 10.27 -8.14 32.25
CA LEU A 311 11.06 -7.21 33.05
C LEU A 311 11.28 -7.73 34.49
N ASP A 312 10.37 -8.55 35.02
CA ASP A 312 10.48 -9.05 36.39
C ASP A 312 11.51 -10.18 36.49
N GLU A 313 11.60 -11.04 35.48
CA GLU A 313 12.69 -12.01 35.35
C GLU A 313 14.05 -11.31 35.22
N ALA A 314 14.10 -10.21 34.46
CA ALA A 314 15.32 -9.40 34.35
C ALA A 314 15.73 -8.84 35.72
N LYS A 315 14.80 -8.22 36.47
CA LYS A 315 15.04 -7.71 37.82
C LYS A 315 15.56 -8.79 38.76
N GLN A 316 14.89 -9.94 38.79
CA GLN A 316 15.30 -11.06 39.66
C GLN A 316 16.72 -11.54 39.35
N ALA A 317 17.11 -11.57 38.08
CA ALA A 317 18.47 -11.94 37.70
C ALA A 317 19.50 -10.91 38.19
N PHE A 318 19.22 -9.62 38.06
CA PHE A 318 20.10 -8.56 38.59
C PHE A 318 20.18 -8.54 40.12
N ASP A 319 19.06 -8.80 40.81
CA ASP A 319 19.01 -8.93 42.27
C ASP A 319 19.80 -10.15 42.77
N GLN A 320 19.91 -11.20 41.94
CA GLN A 320 20.71 -12.38 42.23
C GLN A 320 22.22 -12.17 41.97
N GLY A 321 22.61 -11.03 41.41
CA GLY A 321 24.00 -10.68 41.13
C GLY A 321 24.45 -11.01 39.70
N LEU A 322 23.53 -11.08 38.74
CA LEU A 322 23.91 -11.12 37.32
C LEU A 322 24.59 -9.81 36.94
N GLU A 323 25.87 -9.89 36.57
CA GLU A 323 26.61 -8.76 36.01
C GLU A 323 26.57 -8.86 34.49
N LEU A 324 26.14 -7.79 33.81
CA LEU A 324 26.26 -7.67 32.35
C LEU A 324 27.70 -7.24 32.02
N GLN A 325 28.66 -8.10 32.31
CA GLN A 325 30.06 -7.89 31.97
C GLN A 325 30.42 -8.58 30.65
N SER A 326 31.41 -8.03 29.96
CA SER A 326 31.98 -8.65 28.76
C SER A 326 32.85 -9.84 29.14
N SER A 327 32.82 -10.90 28.33
CA SER A 327 33.92 -11.89 28.34
C SER A 327 35.17 -11.17 27.86
N GLU A 328 36.28 -11.35 28.55
CA GLU A 328 37.62 -11.03 28.02
C GLU A 328 37.83 -11.69 26.66
#